data_AF-A0A2Z3IIG4-F1
#
_entry.id   AF-A0A2Z3IIG4-F1
#
_cell.length_a   1.000
_cell.length_b   1.000
_cell.length_c   1.000
_cell.angle_alpha   90.00
_cell.angle_beta   90.00
_cell.angle_gamma   90.00
#
_symmetry.space_group_name_H-M   'P 1'
#
loop_
_entity.id
_entity.type
_entity.pdbx_description
1 polymer ?
#
loop_
_entity_poly.entity_id
_entity_poly.type
_entity_poly.pdbx_seq_one_letter_code
_entity_poly.pdbx_strand_id
1 'polypeptide(L)' 'MLNSQRPKTCVECGLPFGHTDFTYYAGDVQKGPAYWSDQGILCSLACSAAHFDRRQDEGNPMTEPARDPFEKRSFFG' A
#
# COMPACT_ATOMS: atom_id res chain seq x y z
N MET A 1 7.07 6.35 19.03
CA MET A 1 7.76 6.76 17.79
C MET A 1 7.67 5.58 16.83
N LEU A 2 6.66 5.57 15.96
CA LEU A 2 6.45 4.46 15.01
C LEU A 2 7.56 4.48 13.96
N ASN A 3 8.21 3.33 13.82
CA ASN A 3 9.45 3.10 13.08
C ASN A 3 9.26 3.38 11.57
N SER A 4 9.78 4.53 11.13
CA SER A 4 9.45 5.25 9.88
C SER A 4 10.07 4.70 8.58
N GLN A 5 10.47 3.44 8.50
CA GLN A 5 11.28 2.93 7.37
C GLN A 5 10.50 2.07 6.36
N ARG A 6 9.17 2.14 6.33
CA ARG A 6 8.43 1.66 5.14
C ARG A 6 8.40 2.78 4.10
N PRO A 7 8.74 2.51 2.83
CA PRO A 7 8.80 3.54 1.80
C PRO A 7 7.45 4.26 1.74
N LYS A 8 7.47 5.55 2.02
CA LYS A 8 6.31 6.46 1.87
C LYS A 8 6.08 6.77 0.40
N THR A 9 6.38 5.86 -0.50
CA THR A 9 6.32 6.05 -1.94
C THR A 9 5.63 4.86 -2.58
N CYS A 10 4.88 5.12 -3.63
CA CYS A 10 4.25 4.12 -4.48
C CYS A 10 5.28 3.10 -4.98
N VAL A 11 5.03 1.80 -4.79
CA VAL A 11 5.97 0.74 -5.22
C VAL A 11 6.06 0.58 -6.74
N GLU A 12 5.02 0.97 -7.48
CA GLU A 12 5.02 0.93 -8.95
C GLU A 12 5.58 2.19 -9.58
N CYS A 13 5.19 3.34 -9.05
CA CYS A 13 5.38 4.62 -9.70
C CYS A 13 6.36 5.55 -8.98
N GLY A 14 6.79 5.21 -7.77
CA GLY A 14 7.68 6.03 -6.95
C GLY A 14 7.02 7.29 -6.37
N LEU A 15 5.73 7.53 -6.63
CA LEU A 15 5.01 8.73 -6.18
C LEU A 15 5.04 8.87 -4.65
N PRO A 16 5.45 10.02 -4.09
CA PRO A 16 5.49 10.23 -2.66
C PRO A 16 4.11 10.35 -2.02
N PHE A 17 3.98 9.77 -0.83
CA PHE A 17 2.82 9.88 0.05
C PHE A 17 2.70 11.31 0.54
N GLY A 18 1.59 11.95 0.21
CA GLY A 18 1.39 13.39 0.42
C GLY A 18 1.04 14.12 -0.88
N HIS A 19 1.17 13.46 -2.04
CA HIS A 19 0.85 14.04 -3.33
C HIS A 19 -0.67 14.13 -3.56
N THR A 20 -1.09 15.12 -4.34
CA THR A 20 -2.51 15.35 -4.67
C THR A 20 -3.12 14.19 -5.47
N ASP A 21 -2.31 13.51 -6.27
CA ASP A 21 -2.71 12.30 -7.02
C ASP A 21 -2.73 11.02 -6.18
N PHE A 22 -2.43 11.13 -4.88
CA PHE A 22 -2.45 10.01 -3.98
C PHE A 22 -3.87 9.76 -3.48
N THR A 23 -4.38 8.55 -3.69
CA THR A 23 -5.71 8.15 -3.21
C THR A 23 -5.62 7.77 -1.75
N TYR A 24 -6.31 8.54 -0.91
CA TYR A 24 -6.37 8.33 0.54
C TYR A 24 -7.67 7.66 0.96
N TYR A 25 -7.60 6.89 2.04
CA TYR A 25 -8.80 6.28 2.61
C TYR A 25 -9.75 7.36 3.10
N ALA A 26 -10.99 7.36 2.58
CA ALA A 26 -11.98 8.41 2.78
C ALA A 26 -11.51 9.84 2.41
N GLY A 27 -10.53 9.95 1.50
CA GLY A 27 -9.99 11.24 1.05
C GLY A 27 -9.12 11.95 2.09
N ASP A 28 -8.74 11.28 3.18
CA ASP A 28 -8.01 11.88 4.29
C ASP A 28 -6.60 11.29 4.42
N VAL A 29 -5.58 12.13 4.23
CA VAL A 29 -4.17 11.75 4.36
C VAL A 29 -3.83 11.20 5.76
N GLN A 30 -4.56 11.63 6.79
CA GLN A 30 -4.36 11.13 8.16
C GLN A 30 -4.88 9.71 8.36
N LYS A 31 -5.86 9.28 7.54
CA LYS A 31 -6.36 7.90 7.55
C LYS A 31 -5.46 6.94 6.79
N GLY A 32 -4.50 7.46 6.03
CA GLY A 32 -3.52 6.67 5.30
C GLY A 32 -3.91 6.39 3.85
N PRO A 33 -3.06 5.65 3.12
CA PRO A 33 -3.28 5.31 1.72
C PRO A 33 -4.56 4.45 1.57
N ALA A 34 -5.31 4.66 0.49
CA ALA A 34 -6.46 3.82 0.17
C ALA A 34 -6.04 2.42 -0.31
N TYR A 35 -4.84 2.29 -0.88
CA TYR A 35 -4.33 1.06 -1.47
C TYR A 35 -2.92 0.72 -0.94
N TRP A 36 -2.70 -0.54 -0.60
CA TRP A 36 -1.41 -1.07 -0.16
C TRP A 36 -1.25 -2.53 -0.58
N SER A 37 -0.02 -3.02 -0.48
CA SER A 37 0.41 -4.37 -0.80
C SER A 37 1.42 -4.85 0.27
N ASP A 38 1.82 -6.13 0.24
CA ASP A 38 2.86 -6.66 1.12
C ASP A 38 4.21 -5.95 0.92
N GLN A 39 4.47 -5.50 -0.32
CA GLN A 39 5.68 -4.78 -0.74
C GLN A 39 5.69 -3.30 -0.32
N GLY A 40 4.53 -2.67 -0.07
CA GLY A 40 4.45 -1.24 0.22
C GLY A 40 3.11 -0.59 -0.13
N ILE A 41 3.10 0.74 -0.29
CA ILE A 41 1.88 1.51 -0.55
C ILE A 41 1.67 1.76 -2.05
N LEU A 42 0.42 1.99 -2.44
CA LEU A 42 0.03 2.26 -3.82
C LEU A 42 -0.75 3.58 -3.88
N CYS A 43 -0.44 4.43 -4.85
CA CYS A 43 -1.07 5.75 -4.95
C CYS A 43 -2.49 5.70 -5.53
N SER A 44 -2.84 4.69 -6.32
CA SER A 44 -4.11 4.63 -7.06
C SER A 44 -4.54 3.20 -7.36
N LEU A 45 -5.81 3.03 -7.72
CA LEU A 45 -6.35 1.76 -8.20
C LEU A 45 -5.60 1.26 -9.44
N ALA A 46 -5.20 2.16 -10.34
CA ALA A 46 -4.44 1.81 -11.54
C ALA A 46 -3.07 1.21 -11.18
N CYS A 47 -2.35 1.83 -10.24
CA CYS A 47 -1.09 1.27 -9.74
C CYS A 47 -1.31 -0.06 -9.00
N SER A 48 -2.42 -0.22 -8.30
CA SER A 48 -2.77 -1.50 -7.66
C SER A 48 -2.96 -2.62 -8.68
N ALA A 49 -3.73 -2.36 -9.74
CA ALA A 49 -3.94 -3.32 -10.82
C ALA A 49 -2.64 -3.64 -11.57
N ALA A 50 -1.84 -2.62 -11.90
CA ALA A 50 -0.54 -2.80 -12.56
C ALA A 50 0.44 -3.59 -11.68
N HIS A 51 0.46 -3.33 -10.37
CA HIS A 51 1.26 -4.09 -9.43
C HIS A 51 0.85 -5.56 -9.41
N PHE A 52 -0.46 -5.84 -9.38
CA PHE A 52 -0.96 -7.21 -9.41
C PHE A 52 -0.56 -7.94 -10.69
N ASP A 53 -0.71 -7.30 -11.85
CA ASP A 53 -0.34 -7.84 -13.16
C ASP A 53 1.17 -8.14 -13.24
N ARG A 54 2.01 -7.18 -12.83
CA ARG A 54 3.47 -7.36 -12.78
C ARG A 54 3.88 -8.53 -11.88
N ARG A 55 3.19 -8.74 -10.77
CA ARG A 55 3.45 -9.84 -9.83
C ARG A 55 3.03 -11.19 -10.41
N GLN A 56 1.96 -11.23 -11.22
CA GLN A 56 1.61 -12.41 -11.99
C GLN A 56 2.69 -12.75 -13.02
N ASP A 57 3.18 -11.75 -13.75
CA ASP A 57 4.25 -11.91 -14.76
C ASP A 57 5.60 -12.32 -14.15
N GLU A 58 5.95 -11.78 -12.97
CA GLU A 58 7.13 -12.17 -12.20
C GLU A 58 7.02 -13.60 -11.62
N GLY A 59 5.86 -14.27 -11.77
CA GLY A 59 5.62 -15.61 -11.23
C GLY A 59 5.51 -15.64 -9.71
N ASN A 60 5.26 -14.49 -9.07
CA ASN A 60 5.02 -14.36 -7.64
C ASN A 60 3.63 -13.76 -7.39
N PRO A 61 2.56 -14.47 -7.81
CA PRO A 61 1.20 -13.99 -7.62
C PRO A 61 0.93 -13.77 -6.14
N MET A 62 0.16 -12.73 -5.83
CA MET A 62 -0.22 -12.43 -4.45
C MET A 62 -1.16 -13.53 -3.94
N THR A 63 -0.60 -14.51 -3.21
CA THR A 63 -1.34 -15.70 -2.74
C THR A 63 -2.25 -15.40 -1.55
N GLU A 64 -1.96 -14.35 -0.79
CA GLU A 64 -2.73 -13.91 0.36
C GLU A 64 -3.01 -12.40 0.28
N PRO A 65 -4.20 -11.93 0.70
CA PRO A 65 -4.48 -10.50 0.74
C PRO A 65 -3.48 -9.80 1.64
N ALA A 66 -2.87 -8.73 1.15
CA ALA A 66 -1.88 -7.97 1.89
C ALA A 66 -2.46 -7.51 3.24
N ARG A 67 -1.82 -7.94 4.32
CA ARG A 67 -2.23 -7.60 5.68
C ARG A 67 -2.30 -6.09 5.85
N ASP A 68 -3.40 -5.60 6.42
CA ASP A 68 -3.61 -4.16 6.61
C ASP A 68 -2.46 -3.58 7.47
N PRO A 69 -1.70 -2.60 6.96
CA PRO A 69 -0.56 -2.00 7.65
C PRO A 69 -0.97 -1.20 8.90
N PHE A 70 -2.25 -0.90 9.05
CA PHE A 70 -2.88 -0.25 10.21
C PHE A 70 -3.69 -1.23 11.07
N GLU A 71 -3.73 -2.52 10.72
CA GLU A 71 -4.30 -3.55 11.58
C GLU A 71 -3.47 -3.63 12.86
N LYS A 72 -3.91 -2.89 13.89
CA LYS A 72 -3.42 -3.06 15.25
C LYS A 72 -3.64 -4.52 15.58
N ARG A 73 -2.55 -5.25 15.82
CA ARG A 73 -2.60 -6.58 16.43
C ARG A 73 -3.39 -6.41 17.73
N SER A 74 -4.69 -6.75 17.71
CA SER A 74 -5.44 -7.04 18.92
C SER A 74 -4.78 -8.29 19.49
N PHE A 75 -3.75 -8.05 20.30
CA PHE A 75 -3.05 -9.06 21.08
C PHE A 75 -4.01 -9.42 22.22
N PHE A 76 -4.98 -10.28 21.92
CA PHE A 76 -5.76 -10.97 22.94
C PHE A 76 -5.33 -12.44 22.86
N GLY A 77 -4.52 -12.84 23.84
CA GLY A 77 -3.90 -14.15 23.97
C GLY A 77 -2.90 -14.11 25.10
#